data_AF-A0A8T2IQ49-F1
#
_entry.id   AF-A0A8T2IQ49-F1
#
_cell.length_a   1.000
_cell.length_b   1.000
_cell.length_c   1.000
_cell.angle_alpha   90.00
_cell.angle_beta   90.00
_cell.angle_gamma   90.00
#
_symmetry.space_group_name_H-M   'P 1'
#
loop_
_entity.id
_entity.type
_entity.pdbx_description
1 polymer ?
#
loop_
_entity_poly.entity_id
_entity_poly.type
_entity_poly.pdbx_seq_one_letter_code
_entity_poly.pdbx_strand_id
1 'polypeptide(L)'
;MAGKKKEATLQITISNQEQWEETLSIKGLLVVDVYQAWCGVCKPTVSLFRKIKNELGDDLLHFAVAEADSIDLLDKYRGKCEPTFLFFAGGVLVSVVRGANGPLLQKTITEQLEAEKKVLSQGLERIVIKDEALLEEEEEIVPVEPQTEDEDVVPAGKPYTVAIIKPDAVAHGKADEIIMKIQEAGFEILAHEERTMTESEARDFYQHRAGEEKFQELVQFMSSGPSHILIISKPGEDADVIPAWREFIGPTDVEIAKKENPESLRAQYGTEVLYNAVHGSVDREQASRELAFFFPNFKISNESTKEEAFTHPERTLALIRPEILKERKDDILQSISNAGFSIAMQKEIMLTEQQVQEFYREHTDQEYYPALLHQMTSGPVLALALVKEHAVGHWRNMLGPATLGKALSEAPDSLRAQFAPRNSDINQLHGSSTTEEAEKEINFFFPVEHTLAAIKPDTLEEHRDEILEQIQNAGFSLSQIKEEKLSREMAEEFYKEHKGKPFFEQLVDYMCKGPCLMMILSKENAVQEWRSLMGPTDPTEAQKSSPDSLRGRFAKSVLENAVHGSSNQDHALEKIKFIFGDIDLNMMVHGKD
;
A
#
# COMPACT_ATOMS: atom_id res chain seq x y z
N MET A 1 71.80 6.80 4.04
CA MET A 1 70.66 6.32 3.23
C MET A 1 69.40 6.54 4.04
N ALA A 2 68.66 7.61 3.74
CA ALA A 2 67.41 7.94 4.42
C ALA A 2 66.37 6.87 4.07
N GLY A 3 65.88 6.15 5.09
CA GLY A 3 64.85 5.14 4.91
C GLY A 3 63.63 5.76 4.23
N LYS A 4 63.17 5.15 3.14
CA LYS A 4 61.87 5.44 2.54
C LYS A 4 60.82 5.24 3.64
N LYS A 5 60.33 6.34 4.23
CA LYS A 5 59.07 6.34 4.98
C LYS A 5 58.04 5.74 4.03
N LYS A 6 57.48 4.58 4.36
CA LYS A 6 56.26 4.08 3.71
C LYS A 6 55.24 5.21 3.82
N GLU A 7 54.79 5.77 2.69
CA GLU A 7 53.62 6.66 2.68
C GLU A 7 52.48 5.88 3.35
N ALA A 8 51.97 6.39 4.47
CA ALA A 8 50.81 5.81 5.11
C ALA A 8 49.65 5.92 4.12
N THR A 9 49.05 4.78 3.77
CA THR A 9 47.82 4.72 2.99
C THR A 9 46.78 5.60 3.69
N LEU A 10 46.34 6.66 3.00
CA LEU A 10 45.47 7.69 3.58
C LEU A 10 44.09 7.11 3.93
N GLN A 11 43.61 6.18 3.10
CA GLN A 11 42.32 5.53 3.18
C GLN A 11 42.50 4.01 3.17
N ILE A 12 41.63 3.31 3.91
CA ILE A 12 41.47 1.86 3.88
C ILE A 12 40.56 1.52 2.69
N THR A 13 40.89 0.47 1.93
CA THR A 13 40.03 0.00 0.83
C THR A 13 39.26 -1.23 1.29
N ILE A 14 37.94 -1.16 1.19
CA ILE A 14 37.01 -2.22 1.56
C ILE A 14 36.34 -2.75 0.29
N SER A 15 36.62 -4.01 -0.04
CA SER A 15 36.17 -4.69 -1.27
C SER A 15 35.43 -6.00 -0.99
N ASN A 16 35.14 -6.31 0.27
CA ASN A 16 34.33 -7.46 0.68
C ASN A 16 33.78 -7.26 2.11
N GLN A 17 32.84 -8.12 2.49
CA GLN A 17 32.16 -8.10 3.79
C GLN A 17 33.10 -8.33 4.99
N GLU A 18 34.11 -9.20 4.88
CA GLU A 18 35.07 -9.47 5.96
C GLU A 18 35.89 -8.22 6.31
N GLN A 19 36.35 -7.48 5.29
CA GLN A 19 37.06 -6.21 5.46
C GLN A 19 36.17 -5.11 6.06
N TRP A 20 34.87 -5.14 5.76
CA TRP A 20 33.91 -4.19 6.30
C TRP A 20 33.80 -4.34 7.83
N GLU A 21 33.60 -5.56 8.31
CA GLU A 21 33.50 -5.88 9.74
C GLU A 21 34.80 -5.58 10.51
N GLU A 22 35.95 -5.91 9.92
CA GLU A 22 37.26 -5.58 10.51
C GLU A 22 37.45 -4.06 10.64
N THR A 23 37.05 -3.29 9.62
CA THR A 23 37.22 -1.83 9.61
C THR A 23 36.29 -1.13 10.59
N LEU A 24 35.07 -1.64 10.81
CA LEU A 24 34.13 -1.11 11.81
C LEU A 24 34.62 -1.28 13.26
N SER A 25 35.52 -2.25 13.49
CA SER A 25 36.12 -2.49 14.80
C SER A 25 37.24 -1.49 15.16
N ILE A 26 37.60 -0.58 14.25
CA ILE A 26 38.62 0.43 14.48
C ILE A 26 38.12 1.45 15.51
N LYS A 27 38.95 1.70 16.53
CA LYS A 27 38.66 2.68 17.58
C LYS A 27 38.79 4.11 17.05
N GLY A 28 37.68 4.85 17.04
CA GLY A 28 37.63 6.25 16.64
C GLY A 28 36.45 6.53 15.73
N LEU A 29 36.49 7.66 15.03
CA LEU A 29 35.57 8.01 13.96
C LEU A 29 36.09 7.50 12.62
N LEU A 30 35.35 6.60 12.00
CA LEU A 30 35.57 6.08 10.66
C LEU A 30 34.64 6.78 9.67
N VAL A 31 35.20 7.38 8.63
CA VAL A 31 34.44 8.00 7.54
C VAL A 31 34.60 7.16 6.28
N VAL A 32 33.52 6.56 5.80
CA VAL A 32 33.49 5.66 4.65
C VAL A 32 32.87 6.37 3.45
N ASP A 33 33.64 6.50 2.37
CA ASP A 33 33.18 6.97 1.07
C ASP A 33 32.69 5.76 0.26
N VAL A 34 31.38 5.68 0.02
CA VAL A 34 30.74 4.56 -0.68
C VAL A 34 30.69 4.86 -2.18
N TYR A 35 31.27 3.98 -2.99
CA TYR A 35 31.32 4.11 -4.45
C TYR A 35 30.82 2.84 -5.16
N GLN A 36 30.39 3.00 -6.41
CA GLN A 36 29.98 1.89 -7.29
C GLN A 36 31.18 1.41 -8.12
N ALA A 37 31.27 0.11 -8.41
CA ALA A 37 32.36 -0.49 -9.17
C ALA A 37 32.57 0.18 -10.54
N TRP A 38 31.47 0.61 -11.19
CA TRP A 38 31.51 1.24 -12.50
C TRP A 38 31.97 2.72 -12.48
N CYS A 39 31.82 3.43 -11.36
CA CYS A 39 32.22 4.85 -11.25
C CYS A 39 33.64 5.02 -10.67
N GLY A 40 34.10 4.05 -9.86
CA GLY A 40 35.39 4.08 -9.18
C GLY A 40 35.50 5.16 -8.10
N VAL A 41 36.65 5.20 -7.42
CA VAL A 41 36.87 6.11 -6.28
C VAL A 41 36.93 7.59 -6.72
N CYS A 42 36.22 8.45 -6.00
CA CYS A 42 36.19 9.89 -6.25
C CYS A 42 37.54 10.56 -5.89
N LYS A 43 38.36 10.89 -6.90
CA LYS A 43 39.68 11.53 -6.71
C LYS A 43 39.64 12.86 -5.92
N PRO A 44 38.63 13.74 -6.09
CA PRO A 44 38.47 14.95 -5.27
C PRO A 44 38.29 14.70 -3.77
N THR A 45 37.65 13.61 -3.36
CA THR A 45 37.47 13.28 -1.93
C THR A 45 38.81 12.97 -1.25
N VAL A 46 39.72 12.30 -1.97
CA VAL A 46 41.05 11.94 -1.46
C VAL A 46 41.89 13.16 -1.08
N SER A 47 41.82 14.25 -1.87
CA SER A 47 42.56 15.48 -1.56
C SER A 47 41.93 16.23 -0.38
N LEU A 48 40.60 16.20 -0.26
CA LEU A 48 39.86 16.78 0.86
C LEU A 48 40.17 16.06 2.17
N PHE A 49 40.10 14.72 2.21
CA PHE A 49 40.42 13.94 3.41
C PHE A 49 41.88 14.09 3.83
N ARG A 50 42.81 14.21 2.86
CA ARG A 50 44.21 14.51 3.17
C ARG A 50 44.37 15.86 3.85
N LYS A 51 43.67 16.88 3.35
CA LYS A 51 43.68 18.21 3.95
C LYS A 51 43.13 18.16 5.38
N ILE A 52 41.95 17.56 5.57
CA ILE A 52 41.30 17.44 6.89
C ILE A 52 42.16 16.65 7.87
N LYS A 53 42.76 15.52 7.45
CA LYS A 53 43.65 14.73 8.31
C LYS A 53 44.88 15.51 8.75
N ASN A 54 45.46 16.32 7.86
CA ASN A 54 46.61 17.16 8.18
C ASN A 54 46.23 18.35 9.08
N GLU A 55 45.02 18.91 8.92
CA GLU A 55 44.52 20.04 9.72
C GLU A 55 44.13 19.61 11.14
N LEU A 56 43.43 18.48 11.28
CA LEU A 56 42.97 17.97 12.59
C LEU A 56 44.04 17.17 13.32
N GLY A 57 44.90 16.44 12.59
CA GLY A 57 46.03 15.70 13.16
C GLY A 57 45.64 14.66 14.22
N ASP A 58 44.43 14.10 14.14
CA ASP A 58 43.87 13.25 15.18
C ASP A 58 44.02 11.75 14.87
N ASP A 59 44.56 11.00 15.84
CA ASP A 59 44.75 9.56 15.72
C ASP A 59 43.44 8.76 15.76
N LEU A 60 42.33 9.39 16.18
CA LEU A 60 40.99 8.78 16.20
C LEU A 60 40.23 8.98 14.88
N LEU A 61 40.80 9.66 13.87
CA LEU A 61 40.12 9.90 12.60
C LEU A 61 40.65 8.97 11.49
N HIS A 62 39.76 8.10 11.00
CA HIS A 62 40.05 7.12 9.97
C HIS A 62 39.18 7.35 8.74
N PHE A 63 39.74 7.09 7.56
CA PHE A 63 39.02 7.20 6.29
C PHE A 63 39.06 5.85 5.58
N ALA A 64 37.95 5.46 4.96
CA ALA A 64 37.85 4.28 4.14
C ALA A 64 37.09 4.58 2.84
N VAL A 65 37.28 3.73 1.84
CA VAL A 65 36.50 3.69 0.60
C VAL A 65 35.90 2.29 0.49
N ALA A 66 34.60 2.20 0.22
CA ALA A 66 33.86 0.95 0.17
C ALA A 66 33.14 0.79 -1.17
N GLU A 67 33.30 -0.38 -1.79
CA GLU A 67 32.64 -0.74 -3.04
C GLU A 67 31.28 -1.40 -2.76
N ALA A 68 30.19 -0.66 -3.00
CA ALA A 68 28.82 -1.08 -2.66
C ALA A 68 28.39 -2.40 -3.35
N ASP A 69 28.92 -2.68 -4.54
CA ASP A 69 28.58 -3.88 -5.32
C ASP A 69 29.12 -5.18 -4.70
N SER A 70 30.07 -5.09 -3.76
CA SER A 70 30.78 -6.23 -3.17
C SER A 70 30.48 -6.47 -1.69
N ILE A 71 29.61 -5.65 -1.11
CA ILE A 71 29.28 -5.63 0.32
C ILE A 71 27.75 -5.72 0.44
N ASP A 72 27.24 -6.77 1.09
CA ASP A 72 25.81 -7.06 1.16
C ASP A 72 25.08 -6.01 2.01
N LEU A 73 25.70 -5.54 3.09
CA LEU A 73 25.18 -4.44 3.91
C LEU A 73 25.06 -3.10 3.15
N LEU A 74 25.67 -2.98 1.96
CA LEU A 74 25.56 -1.78 1.13
C LEU A 74 24.64 -1.97 -0.08
N ASP A 75 23.86 -3.06 -0.15
CA ASP A 75 22.98 -3.37 -1.28
C ASP A 75 22.02 -2.22 -1.62
N LYS A 76 21.45 -1.57 -0.60
CA LYS A 76 20.51 -0.44 -0.80
C LYS A 76 21.17 0.87 -1.28
N TYR A 77 22.51 0.90 -1.35
CA TYR A 77 23.27 1.99 -1.96
C TYR A 77 23.65 1.69 -3.41
N ARG A 78 23.39 0.48 -3.94
CA ARG A 78 23.68 0.10 -5.32
C ARG A 78 22.81 0.89 -6.31
N GLY A 79 23.38 1.23 -7.47
CA GLY A 79 22.67 1.93 -8.55
C GLY A 79 22.39 3.42 -8.32
N LYS A 80 22.79 4.00 -7.18
CA LYS A 80 22.65 5.44 -6.91
C LYS A 80 23.89 6.20 -7.43
N CYS A 81 23.65 7.28 -8.18
CA CYS A 81 24.71 8.14 -8.75
C CYS A 81 25.17 9.27 -7.80
N GLU A 82 24.72 9.27 -6.54
CA GLU A 82 25.07 10.30 -5.55
C GLU A 82 26.27 9.87 -4.67
N PRO A 83 27.27 10.75 -4.45
CA PRO A 83 28.32 10.49 -3.46
C PRO A 83 27.72 10.37 -2.06
N THR A 84 28.05 9.29 -1.33
CA THR A 84 27.51 9.04 0.01
C THR A 84 28.64 8.75 0.98
N PHE A 85 28.67 9.51 2.08
CA PHE A 85 29.66 9.39 3.15
C PHE A 85 28.99 8.91 4.43
N LEU A 86 29.41 7.73 4.90
CA LEU A 86 28.91 7.11 6.13
C LEU A 86 29.91 7.34 7.27
N PHE A 87 29.42 7.69 8.45
CA PHE A 87 30.26 7.97 9.62
C PHE A 87 29.97 6.93 10.69
N PHE A 88 30.98 6.16 11.07
CA PHE A 88 30.89 5.15 12.11
C PHE A 88 31.78 5.52 13.29
N ALA A 89 31.28 5.33 14.51
CA ALA A 89 32.08 5.47 15.71
C ALA A 89 31.78 4.32 16.68
N GLY A 90 32.81 3.57 17.08
CA GLY A 90 32.62 2.37 17.92
C GLY A 90 31.73 1.30 17.27
N GLY A 91 31.81 1.15 15.95
CA GLY A 91 31.04 0.16 15.18
C GLY A 91 29.60 0.53 14.83
N VAL A 92 29.08 1.68 15.31
CA VAL A 92 27.71 2.14 15.04
C VAL A 92 27.71 3.37 14.13
N LEU A 93 26.68 3.51 13.29
CA LEU A 93 26.51 4.65 12.39
C LEU A 93 26.07 5.89 13.20
N VAL A 94 26.81 6.99 13.06
CA VAL A 94 26.60 8.24 13.82
C VAL A 94 26.24 9.44 12.94
N SER A 95 26.50 9.38 11.62
CA SER A 95 26.07 10.40 10.67
C SER A 95 26.10 9.87 9.22
N VAL A 96 25.29 10.45 8.35
CA VAL A 96 25.37 10.25 6.88
C VAL A 96 25.40 11.62 6.20
N VAL A 97 26.22 11.77 5.17
CA VAL A 97 26.25 12.95 4.30
C VAL A 97 26.10 12.50 2.85
N ARG A 98 25.05 12.99 2.17
CA ARG A 98 24.79 12.72 0.75
C ARG A 98 25.16 13.94 -0.09
N GLY A 99 25.72 13.70 -1.27
CA GLY A 99 26.13 14.72 -2.22
C GLY A 99 27.54 15.27 -2.01
N ALA A 100 28.06 15.96 -3.03
CA ALA A 100 29.42 16.51 -3.06
C ALA A 100 29.55 17.85 -2.30
N ASN A 101 29.09 17.92 -1.04
CA ASN A 101 29.15 19.12 -0.21
C ASN A 101 30.36 19.10 0.74
N GLY A 102 31.53 19.54 0.25
CA GLY A 102 32.78 19.58 1.01
C GLY A 102 32.72 20.34 2.34
N PRO A 103 32.13 21.56 2.40
CA PRO A 103 31.97 22.29 3.66
C PRO A 103 31.11 21.56 4.69
N LEU A 104 29.99 20.96 4.27
CA LEU A 104 29.13 20.16 5.16
C LEU A 104 29.90 18.93 5.68
N LEU A 105 30.61 18.23 4.80
CA LEU A 105 31.43 17.08 5.16
C LEU A 105 32.51 17.44 6.21
N GLN A 106 33.22 18.56 6.02
CA GLN A 106 34.22 19.02 6.98
C GLN A 106 33.61 19.39 8.34
N LYS A 107 32.44 20.05 8.33
CA LYS A 107 31.69 20.38 9.55
C LYS A 107 31.29 19.11 10.31
N THR A 108 30.66 18.15 9.61
CA THR A 108 30.21 16.87 10.20
C THR A 108 31.37 16.05 10.76
N ILE A 109 32.51 15.97 10.05
CA ILE A 109 33.71 15.29 10.57
C ILE A 109 34.16 15.91 11.89
N THR A 110 34.18 17.24 11.98
CA THR A 110 34.65 17.94 13.18
C THR A 110 33.70 17.70 14.36
N GLU A 111 32.38 17.84 14.13
CA GLU A 111 31.36 17.64 15.15
C GLU A 111 31.33 16.21 15.69
N GLN A 112 31.37 15.21 14.80
CA GLN A 112 31.34 13.79 15.20
C GLN A 112 32.65 13.35 15.86
N LEU A 113 33.79 13.90 15.47
CA LEU A 113 35.07 13.60 16.11
C LEU A 113 35.13 14.19 17.52
N GLU A 114 34.59 15.40 17.74
CA GLU A 114 34.45 15.97 19.08
C GLU A 114 33.45 15.16 19.94
N ALA A 115 32.34 14.70 19.36
CA ALA A 115 31.38 13.84 20.03
C ALA A 115 32.02 12.52 20.48
N GLU A 116 32.76 11.83 19.60
CA GLU A 116 33.44 10.57 19.94
C GLU A 116 34.51 10.78 21.03
N LYS A 117 35.24 11.91 21.02
CA LYS A 117 36.17 12.24 22.12
C LYS A 117 35.46 12.42 23.46
N LYS A 118 34.28 13.06 23.47
CA LYS A 118 33.48 13.21 24.70
C LYS A 118 32.95 11.86 25.17
N VAL A 119 32.49 11.00 24.27
CA VAL A 119 32.10 9.61 24.58
C VAL A 119 33.26 8.85 25.22
N LEU A 120 34.45 8.86 24.59
CA LEU A 120 35.61 8.12 25.07
C LEU A 120 36.21 8.67 26.39
N SER A 121 36.05 9.96 26.68
CA SER A 121 36.62 10.60 27.88
C SER A 121 35.63 10.74 29.04
N GLN A 122 34.34 10.93 28.76
CA GLN A 122 33.29 11.20 29.75
C GLN A 122 32.28 10.05 29.89
N GLY A 123 32.37 9.01 29.05
CA GLY A 123 31.47 7.86 29.09
C GLY A 123 30.04 8.18 28.65
N LEU A 124 29.85 9.24 27.86
CA LEU A 124 28.54 9.56 27.27
C LEU A 124 28.12 8.47 26.28
N GLU A 125 26.81 8.29 26.12
CA GLU A 125 26.28 7.38 25.11
C GLU A 125 26.48 7.93 23.69
N ARG A 126 26.74 7.04 22.74
CA ARG A 126 26.85 7.40 21.32
C ARG A 126 25.47 7.65 20.76
N ILE A 127 25.31 8.76 20.05
CA ILE A 127 24.09 9.05 19.28
C ILE A 127 24.14 8.18 18.02
N VAL A 128 23.37 7.10 18.02
CA VAL A 128 23.23 6.20 16.87
C VAL A 128 22.17 6.77 15.95
N ILE A 129 22.50 6.91 14.67
CA ILE A 129 21.51 7.23 13.64
C ILE A 129 21.15 5.96 12.88
N LYS A 130 19.90 5.88 12.44
CA LYS A 130 19.44 4.88 11.49
C LYS A 130 19.35 5.58 10.13
N ASP A 131 20.18 5.17 9.17
CA ASP A 131 19.96 5.58 7.78
C ASP A 131 18.87 4.68 7.21
N GLU A 132 17.85 5.26 6.59
CA GLU A 132 16.71 4.54 6.00
C GLU A 132 17.16 3.44 5.01
N ALA A 133 18.35 3.57 4.41
CA ALA A 133 18.90 2.56 3.51
C ALA A 133 19.58 1.37 4.24
N LEU A 134 19.76 1.38 5.55
CA LEU A 134 20.45 0.32 6.31
C LEU A 134 19.56 -0.48 7.26
N LEU A 135 18.25 -0.24 7.25
CA LEU A 135 17.32 -0.98 8.11
C LEU A 135 17.04 -2.37 7.54
N GLU A 136 17.52 -3.41 8.20
CA GLU A 136 17.08 -4.80 7.99
C GLU A 136 15.76 -5.02 8.76
N GLU A 137 14.80 -5.64 8.09
CA GLU A 137 13.55 -6.12 8.69
C GLU A 137 13.82 -7.50 9.31
N GLU A 138 13.94 -7.59 10.64
CA GLU A 138 13.76 -8.86 11.37
C GLU A 138 13.00 -8.66 12.69
N GLU A 139 11.99 -9.52 12.90
CA GLU A 139 11.07 -9.60 14.04
C GLU A 139 11.72 -10.34 15.25
N GLU A 140 11.56 -9.85 16.49
CA GLU A 140 10.97 -10.57 17.67
C GLU A 140 11.14 -9.88 19.07
N ILE A 141 10.01 -9.46 19.66
CA ILE A 141 9.42 -9.70 21.02
C ILE A 141 10.16 -9.29 22.36
N VAL A 142 9.78 -8.07 22.88
CA VAL A 142 9.47 -7.51 24.25
C VAL A 142 10.20 -7.94 25.56
N PRO A 143 10.46 -7.01 26.56
CA PRO A 143 9.40 -6.25 27.26
C PRO A 143 9.75 -4.80 27.69
N VAL A 144 8.94 -3.79 27.30
CA VAL A 144 8.87 -2.47 27.95
C VAL A 144 7.42 -1.97 27.98
N GLU A 145 6.94 -1.61 29.17
CA GLU A 145 5.76 -0.76 29.41
C GLU A 145 6.12 0.73 29.22
N PRO A 146 5.15 1.60 28.87
CA PRO A 146 5.07 2.20 27.54
C PRO A 146 5.26 3.73 27.54
N GLN A 147 5.82 4.33 26.47
CA GLN A 147 5.57 5.72 26.02
C GLN A 147 5.75 5.88 24.49
N THR A 148 4.65 5.60 23.76
CA THR A 148 4.08 6.23 22.54
C THR A 148 4.95 6.91 21.47
N GLU A 149 5.05 6.29 20.29
CA GLU A 149 5.18 6.95 18.97
C GLU A 149 3.89 6.65 18.17
N ASP A 150 2.95 7.60 18.19
CA ASP A 150 1.77 7.70 17.31
C ASP A 150 1.81 9.12 16.72
N GLU A 151 2.45 9.33 15.56
CA GLU A 151 2.47 10.66 14.90
C GLU A 151 1.57 10.75 13.65
N ASP A 152 0.94 9.65 13.20
CA ASP A 152 -0.09 9.65 12.15
C ASP A 152 -1.42 9.01 12.62
N VAL A 153 -1.77 9.24 13.88
CA VAL A 153 -3.00 8.71 14.48
C VAL A 153 -3.71 9.81 15.25
N VAL A 154 -4.90 10.20 14.78
CA VAL A 154 -5.80 11.05 15.56
C VAL A 154 -6.45 10.21 16.66
N PRO A 155 -6.53 10.70 17.90
CA PRO A 155 -7.23 10.01 18.97
C PRO A 155 -8.71 9.77 18.61
N ALA A 156 -9.15 8.51 18.72
CA ALA A 156 -10.54 8.10 18.55
C ALA A 156 -11.52 8.99 19.36
N GLY A 157 -12.58 9.48 18.71
CA GLY A 157 -13.70 10.15 19.38
C GLY A 157 -13.74 11.69 19.32
N LYS A 158 -12.76 12.35 18.68
CA LYS A 158 -12.81 13.79 18.46
C LYS A 158 -13.48 14.14 17.12
N PRO A 159 -14.54 14.99 17.08
CA PRO A 159 -15.12 15.45 15.82
C PRO A 159 -14.08 16.28 15.03
N TYR A 160 -13.92 16.00 13.73
CA TYR A 160 -12.97 16.70 12.85
C TYR A 160 -13.65 17.25 11.58
N THR A 161 -13.02 18.25 10.94
CA THR A 161 -13.44 18.81 9.64
C THR A 161 -12.22 19.22 8.82
N VAL A 162 -12.41 19.34 7.50
CA VAL A 162 -11.36 19.80 6.59
C VAL A 162 -11.48 21.32 6.41
N ALA A 163 -10.38 22.01 6.66
CA ALA A 163 -10.22 23.44 6.43
C ALA A 163 -9.23 23.65 5.29
N ILE A 164 -9.61 24.46 4.29
CA ILE A 164 -8.72 24.79 3.17
C ILE A 164 -8.45 26.28 3.18
N ILE A 165 -7.19 26.67 3.33
CA ILE A 165 -6.71 28.02 3.08
C ILE A 165 -6.43 28.15 1.59
N LYS A 166 -7.18 29.03 0.93
CA LYS A 166 -7.21 29.14 -0.53
C LYS A 166 -5.97 29.85 -1.09
N PRO A 167 -5.66 29.69 -2.40
CA PRO A 167 -4.42 30.19 -2.99
C PRO A 167 -4.22 31.70 -2.88
N ASP A 168 -5.29 32.49 -2.83
CA ASP A 168 -5.20 33.93 -2.63
C ASP A 168 -4.59 34.28 -1.26
N ALA A 169 -5.07 33.68 -0.18
CA ALA A 169 -4.54 33.92 1.16
C ALA A 169 -3.08 33.44 1.30
N VAL A 170 -2.74 32.32 0.64
CA VAL A 170 -1.36 31.81 0.61
C VAL A 170 -0.45 32.75 -0.16
N ALA A 171 -0.85 33.18 -1.36
CA ALA A 171 -0.07 34.10 -2.20
C ALA A 171 0.17 35.46 -1.53
N HIS A 172 -0.74 35.93 -0.67
CA HIS A 172 -0.57 37.15 0.12
C HIS A 172 0.24 36.94 1.41
N GLY A 173 0.81 35.75 1.63
CA GLY A 173 1.62 35.42 2.80
C GLY A 173 0.82 35.41 4.10
N LYS A 174 -0.48 35.11 4.03
CA LYS A 174 -1.40 35.13 5.17
C LYS A 174 -1.69 33.76 5.77
N ALA A 175 -1.15 32.69 5.18
CA ALA A 175 -1.37 31.32 5.63
C ALA A 175 -0.99 31.10 7.11
N ASP A 176 0.25 31.45 7.49
CA ASP A 176 0.73 31.27 8.87
C ASP A 176 -0.08 32.08 9.89
N GLU A 177 -0.49 33.30 9.50
CA GLU A 177 -1.33 34.17 10.34
C GLU A 177 -2.71 33.55 10.57
N ILE A 178 -3.30 32.94 9.53
CA ILE A 178 -4.57 32.23 9.62
C ILE A 178 -4.43 30.97 10.47
N ILE A 179 -3.38 30.17 10.27
CA ILE A 179 -3.08 28.96 11.07
C ILE A 179 -2.96 29.30 12.55
N MET A 180 -2.22 30.37 12.88
CA MET A 180 -2.08 30.83 14.26
C MET A 180 -3.43 31.22 14.86
N LYS A 181 -4.28 31.94 14.12
CA LYS A 181 -5.64 32.29 14.57
C LYS A 181 -6.55 31.08 14.79
N ILE A 182 -6.41 30.04 13.97
CA ILE A 182 -7.15 28.77 14.15
C ILE A 182 -6.77 28.14 15.50
N GLN A 183 -5.48 28.07 15.81
CA GLN A 183 -4.97 27.54 17.08
C GLN A 183 -5.39 28.40 18.28
N GLU A 184 -5.28 29.74 18.18
CA GLU A 184 -5.71 30.67 19.23
C GLU A 184 -7.22 30.60 19.52
N ALA A 185 -8.04 30.30 18.51
CA ALA A 185 -9.49 30.09 18.65
C ALA A 185 -9.85 28.74 19.30
N GLY A 186 -8.85 27.94 19.68
CA GLY A 186 -9.00 26.67 20.37
C GLY A 186 -9.30 25.49 19.45
N PHE A 187 -8.98 25.59 18.15
CA PHE A 187 -8.96 24.44 17.26
C PHE A 187 -7.60 23.76 17.30
N GLU A 188 -7.62 22.43 17.34
CA GLU A 188 -6.44 21.58 17.25
C GLU A 188 -6.22 21.20 15.79
N ILE A 189 -5.01 21.43 15.27
CA ILE A 189 -4.64 21.01 13.91
C ILE A 189 -4.04 19.62 14.02
N LEU A 190 -4.73 18.65 13.43
CA LEU A 190 -4.40 17.23 13.49
C LEU A 190 -3.49 16.80 12.32
N ALA A 191 -3.63 17.46 11.17
CA ALA A 191 -2.74 17.28 10.02
C ALA A 191 -2.71 18.55 9.18
N HIS A 192 -1.62 18.75 8.44
CA HIS A 192 -1.38 19.91 7.60
C HIS A 192 -0.59 19.51 6.36
N GLU A 193 -1.12 19.86 5.18
CA GLU A 193 -0.45 19.66 3.90
C GLU A 193 -0.55 20.93 3.06
N GLU A 194 0.53 21.30 2.36
CA GLU A 194 0.50 22.32 1.30
C GLU A 194 0.44 21.62 -0.06
N ARG A 195 -0.61 21.90 -0.84
CA ARG A 195 -0.84 21.26 -2.14
C ARG A 195 -1.41 22.22 -3.17
N THR A 196 -0.94 22.10 -4.41
CA THR A 196 -1.54 22.79 -5.57
C THR A 196 -2.42 21.81 -6.33
N MET A 197 -3.70 22.13 -6.52
CA MET A 197 -4.64 21.25 -7.22
C MET A 197 -4.52 21.43 -8.74
N THR A 198 -4.59 20.34 -9.50
CA THR A 198 -4.79 20.38 -10.95
C THR A 198 -6.21 20.81 -11.31
N GLU A 199 -6.45 21.28 -12.54
CA GLU A 199 -7.81 21.66 -12.98
C GLU A 199 -8.78 20.47 -12.96
N SER A 200 -8.29 19.25 -13.23
CA SER A 200 -9.07 18.01 -13.11
C SER A 200 -9.46 17.74 -11.65
N GLU A 201 -8.49 17.79 -10.73
CA GLU A 201 -8.75 17.57 -9.30
C GLU A 201 -9.69 18.62 -8.72
N ALA A 202 -9.51 19.90 -9.06
CA ALA A 202 -10.40 20.96 -8.60
C ALA A 202 -11.83 20.81 -9.17
N ARG A 203 -11.96 20.33 -10.41
CA ARG A 203 -13.27 20.04 -11.02
C ARG A 203 -13.97 18.88 -10.33
N ASP A 204 -13.26 17.79 -10.06
CA ASP A 204 -13.80 16.62 -9.39
C ASP A 204 -14.21 16.94 -7.95
N PHE A 205 -13.36 17.70 -7.23
CA PHE A 205 -13.63 18.15 -5.87
C PHE A 205 -14.88 19.05 -5.76
N TYR A 206 -15.01 20.03 -6.67
CA TYR A 206 -16.15 20.95 -6.69
C TYR A 206 -17.31 20.50 -7.58
N GLN A 207 -17.36 19.23 -8.02
CA GLN A 207 -18.36 18.72 -8.98
C GLN A 207 -19.81 19.00 -8.56
N HIS A 208 -20.09 19.01 -7.24
CA HIS A 208 -21.40 19.36 -6.69
C HIS A 208 -21.85 20.80 -7.01
N ARG A 209 -20.92 21.68 -7.41
CA ARG A 209 -21.14 23.08 -7.83
C ARG A 209 -21.09 23.27 -9.33
N ALA A 210 -21.04 22.18 -10.13
CA ALA A 210 -20.92 22.24 -11.58
C ALA A 210 -22.04 23.03 -12.28
N GLY A 211 -23.21 23.16 -11.64
CA GLY A 211 -24.35 23.94 -12.13
C GLY A 211 -24.29 25.45 -11.85
N GLU A 212 -23.27 25.94 -11.14
CA GLU A 212 -23.14 27.37 -10.82
C GLU A 212 -22.51 28.16 -11.98
N GLU A 213 -23.00 29.38 -12.23
CA GLU A 213 -22.53 30.24 -13.34
C GLU A 213 -21.02 30.53 -13.29
N LYS A 214 -20.42 30.49 -12.10
CA LYS A 214 -18.99 30.76 -11.87
C LYS A 214 -18.15 29.51 -11.57
N PHE A 215 -18.66 28.31 -11.89
CA PHE A 215 -17.96 27.06 -11.61
C PHE A 215 -16.58 26.96 -12.27
N GLN A 216 -16.48 27.35 -13.55
CA GLN A 216 -15.18 27.31 -14.26
C GLN A 216 -14.17 28.30 -13.67
N GLU A 217 -14.62 29.48 -13.23
CA GLU A 217 -13.77 30.46 -12.55
C GLU A 217 -13.27 29.94 -11.20
N LEU A 218 -14.10 29.20 -10.45
CA LEU A 218 -13.72 28.55 -9.19
C LEU A 218 -12.66 27.47 -9.40
N VAL A 219 -12.82 26.61 -10.40
CA VAL A 219 -11.86 25.55 -10.74
C VAL A 219 -10.52 26.17 -11.12
N GLN A 220 -10.53 27.14 -12.03
CA GLN A 220 -9.32 27.82 -12.47
C GLN A 220 -8.62 28.55 -11.31
N PHE A 221 -9.40 29.12 -10.39
CA PHE A 221 -8.87 29.78 -9.20
C PHE A 221 -8.20 28.80 -8.23
N MET A 222 -8.85 27.69 -7.90
CA MET A 222 -8.29 26.69 -6.97
C MET A 222 -7.05 25.99 -7.53
N SER A 223 -6.91 25.95 -8.86
CA SER A 223 -5.72 25.44 -9.55
C SER A 223 -4.65 26.49 -9.82
N SER A 224 -4.86 27.75 -9.41
CA SER A 224 -3.94 28.86 -9.74
C SER A 224 -2.69 28.92 -8.84
N GLY A 225 -2.67 28.20 -7.72
CA GLY A 225 -1.55 28.23 -6.78
C GLY A 225 -1.71 27.29 -5.57
N PRO A 226 -0.74 27.28 -4.65
CA PRO A 226 -0.74 26.39 -3.49
C PRO A 226 -1.86 26.75 -2.51
N SER A 227 -2.52 25.72 -1.98
CA SER A 227 -3.48 25.81 -0.88
C SER A 227 -2.92 25.06 0.33
N HIS A 228 -3.25 25.50 1.55
CA HIS A 228 -3.01 24.68 2.74
C HIS A 228 -4.27 23.95 3.13
N ILE A 229 -4.17 22.63 3.25
CA ILE A 229 -5.24 21.74 3.65
C ILE A 229 -4.95 21.31 5.09
N LEU A 230 -5.90 21.56 5.98
CA LEU A 230 -5.77 21.31 7.41
C LEU A 230 -6.89 20.36 7.85
N ILE A 231 -6.53 19.34 8.63
CA ILE A 231 -7.50 18.58 9.41
C ILE A 231 -7.57 19.23 10.78
N ILE A 232 -8.75 19.72 11.16
CA ILE A 232 -8.94 20.42 12.44
C ILE A 232 -9.99 19.73 13.30
N SER A 233 -9.77 19.77 14.61
CA SER A 233 -10.71 19.33 15.64
C SER A 233 -10.92 20.42 16.69
N LYS A 234 -12.00 20.30 17.47
CA LYS A 234 -12.25 21.19 18.61
C LYS A 234 -12.45 20.35 19.88
N PRO A 235 -11.59 20.50 20.90
CA PRO A 235 -11.74 19.78 22.15
C PRO A 235 -12.97 20.27 22.94
N GLY A 236 -13.89 19.35 23.26
CA GLY A 236 -15.07 19.58 24.10
C GLY A 236 -16.11 18.47 23.97
N GLU A 237 -16.67 17.98 25.09
CA GLU A 237 -17.51 16.76 25.16
C GLU A 237 -18.81 16.81 24.31
N ASP A 238 -19.27 17.99 23.87
CA ASP A 238 -20.51 18.18 23.09
C ASP A 238 -20.34 19.11 21.86
N ALA A 239 -19.12 19.50 21.50
CA ALA A 239 -18.89 20.53 20.48
C ALA A 239 -18.76 19.91 19.07
N ASP A 240 -19.81 20.03 18.25
CA ASP A 240 -19.70 19.71 16.82
C ASP A 240 -18.73 20.71 16.15
N VAL A 241 -17.61 20.18 15.67
CA VAL A 241 -16.53 20.96 15.06
C VAL A 241 -16.98 21.69 13.81
N ILE A 242 -17.95 21.16 13.05
CA ILE A 242 -18.37 21.73 11.77
C ILE A 242 -19.15 23.03 12.01
N PRO A 243 -20.21 23.07 12.84
CA PRO A 243 -20.85 24.34 13.23
C PRO A 243 -19.87 25.34 13.83
N ALA A 244 -18.98 24.90 14.71
CA ALA A 244 -18.00 25.79 15.35
C ALA A 244 -17.02 26.40 14.33
N TRP A 245 -16.55 25.60 13.38
CA TRP A 245 -15.68 26.05 12.30
C TRP A 245 -16.41 27.03 11.37
N ARG A 246 -17.66 26.74 11.02
CA ARG A 246 -18.49 27.59 10.15
C ARG A 246 -18.79 28.95 10.78
N GLU A 247 -19.08 28.98 12.07
CA GLU A 247 -19.28 30.22 12.83
C GLU A 247 -17.99 31.07 12.85
N PHE A 248 -16.84 30.41 13.05
CA PHE A 248 -15.53 31.07 13.10
C PHE A 248 -15.09 31.65 11.75
N ILE A 249 -15.29 30.92 10.65
CA ILE A 249 -14.95 31.43 9.31
C ILE A 249 -15.95 32.46 8.79
N GLY A 250 -17.21 32.43 9.25
CA GLY A 250 -18.26 33.37 8.84
C GLY A 250 -18.96 33.00 7.53
N PRO A 251 -19.97 33.77 7.09
CA PRO A 251 -20.74 33.48 5.89
C PRO A 251 -19.87 33.55 4.62
N THR A 252 -20.27 32.82 3.58
CA THR A 252 -19.50 32.71 2.32
C THR A 252 -19.38 34.03 1.57
N ASP A 253 -20.36 34.92 1.73
CA ASP A 253 -20.32 36.29 1.22
C ASP A 253 -19.53 37.19 2.17
N VAL A 254 -18.42 37.73 1.66
CA VAL A 254 -17.48 38.57 2.40
C VAL A 254 -18.12 39.87 2.90
N GLU A 255 -19.04 40.46 2.17
CA GLU A 255 -19.68 41.72 2.56
C GLU A 255 -20.73 41.49 3.66
N ILE A 256 -21.41 40.34 3.62
CA ILE A 256 -22.25 39.89 4.74
C ILE A 256 -21.37 39.56 5.95
N ALA A 257 -20.24 38.87 5.75
CA ALA A 257 -19.30 38.55 6.83
C ALA A 257 -18.77 39.81 7.53
N LYS A 258 -18.32 40.82 6.77
CA LYS A 258 -17.86 42.11 7.32
C LYS A 258 -18.93 42.86 8.10
N LYS A 259 -20.21 42.67 7.75
CA LYS A 259 -21.33 43.36 8.40
C LYS A 259 -21.84 42.63 9.64
N GLU A 260 -21.95 41.30 9.56
CA GLU A 260 -22.57 40.47 10.61
C GLU A 260 -21.55 39.93 11.61
N ASN A 261 -20.33 39.61 11.15
CA ASN A 261 -19.23 39.13 12.00
C ASN A 261 -17.86 39.64 11.50
N PRO A 262 -17.50 40.91 11.79
CA PRO A 262 -16.27 41.55 11.32
C PRO A 262 -14.98 40.83 11.72
N GLU A 263 -15.03 40.03 12.78
CA GLU A 263 -13.88 39.28 13.33
C GLU A 263 -13.71 37.90 12.68
N SER A 264 -14.60 37.48 11.79
CA SER A 264 -14.51 36.19 11.11
C SER A 264 -13.37 36.14 10.10
N LEU A 265 -12.81 34.95 9.85
CA LEU A 265 -11.69 34.80 8.90
C LEU A 265 -12.06 35.28 7.48
N ARG A 266 -13.30 35.06 7.04
CA ARG A 266 -13.78 35.56 5.73
C ARG A 266 -13.95 37.08 5.70
N ALA A 267 -14.30 37.72 6.81
CA ALA A 267 -14.39 39.17 6.89
C ALA A 267 -13.00 39.84 6.87
N GLN A 268 -12.01 39.22 7.51
CA GLN A 268 -10.66 39.76 7.67
C GLN A 268 -9.76 39.50 6.45
N TYR A 269 -9.86 38.32 5.84
CA TYR A 269 -8.98 37.87 4.75
C TYR A 269 -9.69 37.69 3.42
N GLY A 270 -11.03 37.66 3.40
CA GLY A 270 -11.79 37.58 2.16
C GLY A 270 -11.76 38.91 1.40
N THR A 271 -11.55 38.83 0.09
CA THR A 271 -11.53 40.00 -0.79
C THR A 271 -12.80 40.10 -1.63
N GLU A 272 -13.32 38.96 -2.10
CA GLU A 272 -14.48 38.84 -2.99
C GLU A 272 -15.21 37.50 -2.75
N VAL A 273 -16.39 37.29 -3.35
CA VAL A 273 -17.25 36.09 -3.11
C VAL A 273 -16.55 34.76 -3.43
N LEU A 274 -15.72 34.70 -4.48
CA LEU A 274 -14.91 33.52 -4.81
C LEU A 274 -13.62 33.43 -3.97
N TYR A 275 -13.13 34.60 -3.54
CA TYR A 275 -11.88 34.84 -2.82
C TYR A 275 -12.16 35.05 -1.33
N ASN A 276 -12.87 34.09 -0.73
CA ASN A 276 -13.23 34.15 0.67
C ASN A 276 -12.12 33.60 1.60
N ALA A 277 -10.89 33.42 1.11
CA ALA A 277 -9.69 32.97 1.82
C ALA A 277 -9.74 31.56 2.45
N VAL A 278 -10.90 31.09 2.94
CA VAL A 278 -11.03 29.86 3.72
C VAL A 278 -12.31 29.08 3.36
N HIS A 279 -12.14 27.78 3.10
CA HIS A 279 -13.20 26.79 2.93
C HIS A 279 -13.49 26.05 4.23
N GLY A 280 -14.74 25.61 4.40
CA GLY A 280 -15.14 24.76 5.50
C GLY A 280 -16.34 23.91 5.10
N SER A 281 -16.27 22.62 5.41
CA SER A 281 -17.31 21.66 5.06
C SER A 281 -18.68 22.08 5.62
N VAL A 282 -19.76 21.75 4.91
CA VAL A 282 -21.14 22.10 5.31
C VAL A 282 -21.74 21.09 6.28
N ASP A 283 -21.32 19.83 6.19
CA ASP A 283 -21.78 18.71 7.00
C ASP A 283 -20.72 17.60 7.09
N ARG A 284 -21.00 16.57 7.89
CA ARG A 284 -20.08 15.45 8.15
C ARG A 284 -19.80 14.63 6.90
N GLU A 285 -20.80 14.42 6.04
CA GLU A 285 -20.63 13.65 4.81
C GLU A 285 -19.69 14.36 3.84
N GLN A 286 -19.80 15.69 3.70
CA GLN A 286 -18.87 16.50 2.93
C GLN A 286 -17.48 16.45 3.56
N ALA A 287 -17.35 16.60 4.89
CA ALA A 287 -16.05 16.50 5.56
C ALA A 287 -15.38 15.14 5.32
N SER A 288 -16.13 14.03 5.33
CA SER A 288 -15.60 12.70 5.03
C SER A 288 -15.17 12.53 3.57
N ARG A 289 -15.94 13.07 2.61
CA ARG A 289 -15.54 13.05 1.18
C ARG A 289 -14.31 13.90 0.92
N GLU A 290 -14.24 15.09 1.52
CA GLU A 290 -13.10 16.00 1.41
C GLU A 290 -11.86 15.38 2.06
N LEU A 291 -12.01 14.71 3.20
CA LEU A 291 -10.93 13.97 3.85
C LEU A 291 -10.44 12.83 2.96
N ALA A 292 -11.33 12.00 2.43
CA ALA A 292 -10.94 10.89 1.54
C ALA A 292 -10.26 11.37 0.26
N PHE A 293 -10.63 12.57 -0.22
CA PHE A 293 -10.03 13.19 -1.40
C PHE A 293 -8.60 13.69 -1.15
N PHE A 294 -8.35 14.37 -0.02
CA PHE A 294 -7.03 14.96 0.26
C PHE A 294 -6.11 14.03 1.05
N PHE A 295 -6.66 13.20 1.93
CA PHE A 295 -5.92 12.31 2.83
C PHE A 295 -6.45 10.87 2.78
N PRO A 296 -6.33 10.17 1.63
CA PRO A 296 -6.84 8.80 1.46
C PRO A 296 -6.18 7.76 2.40
N ASN A 297 -5.00 8.06 2.95
CA ASN A 297 -4.24 7.18 3.84
C ASN A 297 -4.42 7.50 5.34
N PHE A 298 -5.33 8.43 5.70
CA PHE A 298 -5.54 8.84 7.09
C PHE A 298 -6.26 7.78 7.91
N LYS A 299 -5.59 7.21 8.93
CA LYS A 299 -6.14 6.15 9.79
C LYS A 299 -6.80 6.74 11.04
N ILE A 300 -8.09 6.46 11.22
CA ILE A 300 -8.82 6.76 12.46
C ILE A 300 -8.58 5.60 13.43
N SER A 301 -7.92 5.86 14.56
CA SER A 301 -7.87 4.85 15.64
C SER A 301 -9.29 4.67 16.18
N ASN A 302 -9.75 3.43 16.32
CA ASN A 302 -11.04 3.10 16.92
C ASN A 302 -10.78 2.22 18.13
N GLU A 303 -10.57 2.84 19.29
CA GLU A 303 -10.73 2.14 20.56
C GLU A 303 -11.89 2.77 21.34
N SER A 304 -12.86 1.93 21.67
CA SER A 304 -13.97 2.13 22.60
C SER A 304 -15.19 2.95 22.14
N THR A 305 -16.10 2.29 21.41
CA THR A 305 -17.51 2.23 21.84
C THR A 305 -18.16 0.96 21.28
N LYS A 306 -18.60 0.09 22.18
CA LYS A 306 -19.63 -0.91 21.89
C LYS A 306 -20.92 -0.16 21.54
N GLU A 307 -21.13 0.11 20.27
CA GLU A 307 -22.44 0.13 19.60
C GLU A 307 -22.20 0.40 18.09
N GLU A 308 -22.36 -0.68 17.32
CA GLU A 308 -22.62 -0.72 15.88
C GLU A 308 -21.71 0.10 14.95
N ALA A 309 -20.41 -0.21 14.97
CA ALA A 309 -19.55 0.02 13.83
C ALA A 309 -19.77 -1.11 12.79
N PHE A 310 -19.84 -0.77 11.50
CA PHE A 310 -19.55 -1.72 10.43
C PHE A 310 -18.10 -2.18 10.56
N THR A 311 -17.86 -3.19 11.40
CA THR A 311 -16.60 -3.93 11.49
C THR A 311 -16.37 -4.62 10.16
N HIS A 312 -15.19 -4.42 9.54
CA HIS A 312 -14.74 -5.36 8.52
C HIS A 312 -14.71 -6.74 9.17
N PRO A 313 -15.48 -7.71 8.68
CA PRO A 313 -15.68 -8.95 9.41
C PRO A 313 -14.40 -9.77 9.35
N GLU A 314 -13.97 -10.30 10.52
CA GLU A 314 -12.74 -11.09 10.64
C GLU A 314 -12.77 -12.29 9.69
N ARG A 315 -11.60 -12.63 9.14
CA ARG A 315 -11.42 -13.71 8.16
C ARG A 315 -10.54 -14.81 8.72
N THR A 316 -10.84 -16.06 8.37
CA THR A 316 -9.98 -17.22 8.66
C THR A 316 -9.89 -18.12 7.43
N LEU A 317 -8.75 -18.77 7.23
CA LEU A 317 -8.65 -19.84 6.25
C LEU A 317 -9.24 -21.13 6.83
N ALA A 318 -9.99 -21.85 6.01
CA ALA A 318 -10.33 -23.24 6.24
C ALA A 318 -9.85 -24.07 5.04
N LEU A 319 -9.01 -25.09 5.27
CA LEU A 319 -8.64 -26.06 4.22
C LEU A 319 -9.29 -27.40 4.50
N ILE A 320 -9.94 -27.93 3.46
CA ILE A 320 -10.49 -29.28 3.43
C ILE A 320 -9.57 -30.13 2.57
N ARG A 321 -8.95 -31.13 3.20
CA ARG A 321 -7.92 -31.98 2.57
C ARG A 321 -8.53 -33.02 1.62
N PRO A 322 -7.75 -33.60 0.69
CA PRO A 322 -8.31 -34.34 -0.45
C PRO A 322 -9.10 -35.61 -0.10
N GLU A 323 -8.74 -36.29 0.99
CA GLU A 323 -9.42 -37.52 1.42
C GLU A 323 -10.87 -37.25 1.82
N ILE A 324 -11.10 -36.26 2.71
CA ILE A 324 -12.45 -35.93 3.17
C ILE A 324 -13.24 -35.11 2.15
N LEU A 325 -12.56 -34.33 1.31
CA LEU A 325 -13.21 -33.53 0.27
C LEU A 325 -14.03 -34.40 -0.69
N LYS A 326 -13.55 -35.59 -1.02
CA LYS A 326 -14.26 -36.51 -1.93
C LYS A 326 -15.47 -37.17 -1.27
N GLU A 327 -15.42 -37.39 0.04
CA GLU A 327 -16.40 -38.21 0.75
C GLU A 327 -17.49 -37.40 1.45
N ARG A 328 -17.15 -36.25 2.04
CA ARG A 328 -17.99 -35.54 3.02
C ARG A 328 -17.98 -34.01 2.85
N LYS A 329 -17.67 -33.49 1.66
CA LYS A 329 -17.63 -32.04 1.36
C LYS A 329 -18.90 -31.31 1.82
N ASP A 330 -20.06 -31.81 1.41
CA ASP A 330 -21.34 -31.13 1.65
C ASP A 330 -21.67 -31.05 3.15
N ASP A 331 -21.32 -32.08 3.93
CA ASP A 331 -21.51 -32.09 5.37
C ASP A 331 -20.65 -31.03 6.08
N ILE A 332 -19.42 -30.82 5.61
CA ILE A 332 -18.52 -29.80 6.15
C ILE A 332 -19.02 -28.40 5.80
N LEU A 333 -19.43 -28.17 4.55
CA LEU A 333 -20.00 -26.89 4.11
C LEU A 333 -21.30 -26.58 4.86
N GLN A 334 -22.13 -27.59 5.11
CA GLN A 334 -23.35 -27.44 5.92
C GLN A 334 -23.00 -27.11 7.38
N SER A 335 -21.95 -27.71 7.94
CA SER A 335 -21.49 -27.40 9.30
C SER A 335 -20.98 -25.97 9.43
N ILE A 336 -20.24 -25.48 8.43
CA ILE A 336 -19.77 -24.08 8.34
C ILE A 336 -20.97 -23.12 8.28
N SER A 337 -21.93 -23.40 7.40
CA SER A 337 -23.16 -22.60 7.25
C SER A 337 -24.01 -22.57 8.52
N ASN A 338 -24.24 -23.74 9.15
CA ASN A 338 -24.99 -23.87 10.40
C ASN A 338 -24.32 -23.11 11.56
N ALA A 339 -23.00 -22.99 11.53
CA ALA A 339 -22.25 -22.21 12.51
C ALA A 339 -22.26 -20.70 12.25
N GLY A 340 -22.91 -20.24 11.17
CA GLY A 340 -23.08 -18.83 10.86
C GLY A 340 -21.85 -18.17 10.23
N PHE A 341 -20.96 -18.95 9.61
CA PHE A 341 -19.91 -18.38 8.76
C PHE A 341 -20.46 -18.08 7.37
N SER A 342 -20.05 -16.95 6.78
CA SER A 342 -20.17 -16.72 5.35
C SER A 342 -18.88 -17.12 4.65
N ILE A 343 -18.99 -17.70 3.45
CA ILE A 343 -17.83 -18.03 2.62
C ILE A 343 -17.60 -16.83 1.72
N ALA A 344 -16.56 -16.04 1.99
CA ALA A 344 -16.19 -14.92 1.11
C ALA A 344 -15.60 -15.43 -0.21
N MET A 345 -14.76 -16.46 -0.14
CA MET A 345 -14.14 -17.06 -1.31
C MET A 345 -13.94 -18.56 -1.12
N GLN A 346 -13.89 -19.27 -2.24
CA GLN A 346 -13.54 -20.68 -2.28
C GLN A 346 -12.73 -21.02 -3.53
N LYS A 347 -11.75 -21.90 -3.40
CA LYS A 347 -10.91 -22.36 -4.51
C LYS A 347 -10.55 -23.83 -4.32
N GLU A 348 -10.82 -24.63 -5.35
CA GLU A 348 -10.37 -26.02 -5.42
C GLU A 348 -9.04 -26.06 -6.19
N ILE A 349 -7.97 -26.53 -5.56
CA ILE A 349 -6.61 -26.47 -6.10
C ILE A 349 -5.85 -27.78 -5.88
N MET A 350 -5.12 -28.21 -6.90
CA MET A 350 -4.10 -29.27 -6.79
C MET A 350 -2.78 -28.62 -6.38
N LEU A 351 -2.31 -28.89 -5.16
CA LEU A 351 -1.04 -28.33 -4.70
C LEU A 351 0.15 -29.15 -5.21
N THR A 352 1.22 -28.44 -5.60
CA THR A 352 2.52 -29.05 -5.90
C THR A 352 3.31 -29.30 -4.62
N GLU A 353 4.31 -30.18 -4.67
CA GLU A 353 5.20 -30.42 -3.50
C GLU A 353 5.86 -29.12 -3.01
N GLN A 354 6.27 -28.25 -3.93
CA GLN A 354 6.88 -26.95 -3.61
C GLN A 354 5.89 -26.04 -2.87
N GLN A 355 4.64 -25.95 -3.35
CA GLN A 355 3.61 -25.14 -2.69
C GLN A 355 3.28 -25.66 -1.29
N VAL A 356 3.22 -26.97 -1.10
CA VAL A 356 2.99 -27.57 0.22
C VAL A 356 4.16 -27.28 1.16
N GLN A 357 5.39 -27.34 0.66
CA GLN A 357 6.59 -27.01 1.44
C GLN A 357 6.66 -25.54 1.82
N GLU A 358 6.26 -24.65 0.93
CA GLU A 358 6.20 -23.22 1.21
C GLU A 358 5.13 -22.92 2.27
N PHE A 359 3.94 -23.51 2.13
CA PHE A 359 2.81 -23.29 3.03
C PHE A 359 3.05 -23.88 4.43
N TYR A 360 3.63 -25.08 4.52
CA TYR A 360 3.92 -25.77 5.80
C TYR A 360 5.41 -25.70 6.16
N ARG A 361 6.08 -24.59 5.86
CA ARG A 361 7.53 -24.43 6.06
C ARG A 361 7.99 -24.70 7.49
N GLU A 362 7.19 -24.28 8.47
CA GLU A 362 7.49 -24.49 9.90
C GLU A 362 7.36 -25.96 10.34
N HIS A 363 6.72 -26.79 9.51
CA HIS A 363 6.49 -28.20 9.80
C HIS A 363 7.48 -29.13 9.09
N THR A 364 8.40 -28.63 8.26
CA THR A 364 9.27 -29.48 7.40
C THR A 364 10.14 -30.45 8.19
N ASP A 365 10.52 -30.09 9.42
CA ASP A 365 11.36 -30.90 10.29
C ASP A 365 10.58 -31.89 11.17
N GLN A 366 9.24 -31.92 11.06
CA GLN A 366 8.38 -32.76 11.87
C GLN A 366 8.26 -34.18 11.30
N GLU A 367 8.23 -35.21 12.16
CA GLU A 367 8.18 -36.61 11.72
C GLU A 367 6.94 -36.95 10.87
N TYR A 368 5.83 -36.24 11.07
CA TYR A 368 4.58 -36.44 10.31
C TYR A 368 4.55 -35.70 8.96
N TYR A 369 5.51 -34.82 8.69
CA TYR A 369 5.50 -33.96 7.51
C TYR A 369 5.53 -34.72 6.17
N PRO A 370 6.32 -35.80 5.99
CA PRO A 370 6.31 -36.56 4.73
C PRO A 370 4.92 -37.14 4.40
N ALA A 371 4.19 -37.59 5.41
CA ALA A 371 2.82 -38.09 5.24
C ALA A 371 1.84 -36.95 4.94
N LEU A 372 2.00 -35.79 5.58
CA LEU A 372 1.22 -34.58 5.26
C LEU A 372 1.46 -34.14 3.80
N LEU A 373 2.71 -34.09 3.36
CA LEU A 373 3.08 -33.73 2.00
C LEU A 373 2.42 -34.65 0.97
N HIS A 374 2.49 -35.96 1.19
CA HIS A 374 1.84 -36.94 0.32
C HIS A 374 0.32 -36.76 0.30
N GLN A 375 -0.30 -36.49 1.44
CA GLN A 375 -1.74 -36.29 1.54
C GLN A 375 -2.19 -35.04 0.77
N MET A 376 -1.48 -33.91 0.93
CA MET A 376 -1.84 -32.64 0.29
C MET A 376 -1.65 -32.66 -1.24
N THR A 377 -0.73 -33.49 -1.76
CA THR A 377 -0.48 -33.63 -3.21
C THR A 377 -1.29 -34.76 -3.86
N SER A 378 -1.97 -35.60 -3.07
CA SER A 378 -2.73 -36.77 -3.57
C SER A 378 -4.02 -36.43 -4.32
N GLY A 379 -4.49 -35.19 -4.24
CA GLY A 379 -5.75 -34.76 -4.85
C GLY A 379 -6.07 -33.29 -4.58
N PRO A 380 -7.25 -32.83 -5.02
CA PRO A 380 -7.62 -31.44 -4.87
C PRO A 380 -7.89 -31.10 -3.40
N VAL A 381 -7.45 -29.92 -3.00
CA VAL A 381 -7.73 -29.29 -1.70
C VAL A 381 -8.75 -28.19 -1.93
N LEU A 382 -9.72 -28.05 -1.03
CA LEU A 382 -10.65 -26.92 -1.06
C LEU A 382 -10.23 -25.90 0.00
N ALA A 383 -9.77 -24.74 -0.45
CA ALA A 383 -9.52 -23.57 0.37
C ALA A 383 -10.78 -22.71 0.45
N LEU A 384 -11.13 -22.28 1.66
CA LEU A 384 -12.26 -21.40 1.94
C LEU A 384 -11.77 -20.21 2.78
N ALA A 385 -12.04 -18.99 2.33
CA ALA A 385 -11.92 -17.81 3.17
C ALA A 385 -13.26 -17.58 3.88
N LEU A 386 -13.31 -17.91 5.17
CA LEU A 386 -14.51 -17.79 5.99
C LEU A 386 -14.55 -16.42 6.66
N VAL A 387 -15.75 -15.85 6.74
CA VAL A 387 -16.02 -14.53 7.32
C VAL A 387 -17.00 -14.68 8.47
N LYS A 388 -16.64 -14.13 9.62
CA LYS A 388 -17.49 -14.05 10.82
C LYS A 388 -16.87 -13.09 11.84
N GLU A 389 -17.66 -12.52 12.73
CA GLU A 389 -17.09 -11.92 13.95
C GLU A 389 -16.30 -12.99 14.72
N HIS A 390 -15.05 -12.69 15.10
CA HIS A 390 -14.15 -13.64 15.77
C HIS A 390 -13.94 -14.94 15.00
N ALA A 391 -13.84 -14.86 13.67
CA ALA A 391 -13.79 -16.01 12.76
C ALA A 391 -12.71 -17.04 13.13
N VAL A 392 -11.48 -16.60 13.41
CA VAL A 392 -10.36 -17.50 13.75
C VAL A 392 -10.69 -18.28 15.02
N GLY A 393 -11.11 -17.57 16.08
CA GLY A 393 -11.45 -18.19 17.37
C GLY A 393 -12.62 -19.17 17.26
N HIS A 394 -13.69 -18.77 16.58
CA HIS A 394 -14.86 -19.64 16.36
C HIS A 394 -14.50 -20.88 15.54
N TRP A 395 -13.73 -20.73 14.47
CA TRP A 395 -13.37 -21.83 13.59
C TRP A 395 -12.46 -22.83 14.31
N ARG A 396 -11.44 -22.34 15.03
CA ARG A 396 -10.57 -23.17 15.86
C ARG A 396 -11.33 -23.96 16.92
N ASN A 397 -12.28 -23.33 17.60
CA ASN A 397 -13.10 -24.00 18.61
C ASN A 397 -13.92 -25.14 17.99
N MET A 398 -14.50 -24.93 16.80
CA MET A 398 -15.21 -25.98 16.08
C MET A 398 -14.29 -27.11 15.61
N LEU A 399 -13.09 -26.79 15.13
CA LEU A 399 -12.11 -27.77 14.68
C LEU A 399 -11.65 -28.68 15.83
N GLY A 400 -11.49 -28.14 17.03
CA GLY A 400 -10.93 -28.86 18.18
C GLY A 400 -9.41 -29.09 18.07
N PRO A 401 -8.84 -29.91 18.97
CA PRO A 401 -7.40 -30.15 19.04
C PRO A 401 -6.77 -30.58 17.71
N ALA A 402 -5.56 -30.09 17.42
CA ALA A 402 -4.87 -30.37 16.15
C ALA A 402 -4.44 -31.84 16.00
N THR A 403 -4.14 -32.51 17.11
CA THR A 403 -3.80 -33.93 17.10
C THR A 403 -5.07 -34.77 17.23
N LEU A 404 -5.26 -35.74 16.32
CA LEU A 404 -6.46 -36.57 16.29
C LEU A 404 -6.69 -37.32 17.61
N GLY A 405 -5.63 -37.80 18.26
CA GLY A 405 -5.76 -38.48 19.56
C GLY A 405 -6.39 -37.61 20.64
N LYS A 406 -6.04 -36.31 20.69
CA LYS A 406 -6.67 -35.36 21.63
C LYS A 406 -8.07 -34.98 21.18
N ALA A 407 -8.29 -34.77 19.89
CA ALA A 407 -9.62 -34.47 19.37
C ALA A 407 -10.62 -35.59 19.72
N LEU A 408 -10.27 -36.86 19.50
CA LEU A 408 -11.14 -38.00 19.79
C LEU A 408 -11.40 -38.22 21.28
N SER A 409 -10.47 -37.85 22.16
CA SER A 409 -10.58 -38.11 23.61
C SER A 409 -11.11 -36.92 24.41
N GLU A 410 -10.68 -35.71 24.10
CA GLU A 410 -11.03 -34.48 24.83
C GLU A 410 -12.21 -33.73 24.20
N ALA A 411 -12.42 -33.85 22.88
CA ALA A 411 -13.43 -33.10 22.14
C ALA A 411 -14.10 -33.94 21.03
N PRO A 412 -14.82 -35.04 21.35
CA PRO A 412 -15.37 -35.97 20.37
C PRO A 412 -16.39 -35.32 19.41
N ASP A 413 -17.02 -34.22 19.83
CA ASP A 413 -17.97 -33.46 19.01
C ASP A 413 -17.28 -32.45 18.07
N SER A 414 -15.95 -32.31 18.12
CA SER A 414 -15.20 -31.41 17.22
C SER A 414 -15.18 -31.91 15.77
N LEU A 415 -15.03 -31.00 14.80
CA LEU A 415 -15.00 -31.37 13.39
C LEU A 415 -13.82 -32.33 13.09
N ARG A 416 -12.65 -32.14 13.71
CA ARG A 416 -11.51 -33.04 13.51
C ARG A 416 -11.77 -34.45 14.05
N ALA A 417 -12.56 -34.60 15.10
CA ALA A 417 -12.97 -35.90 15.63
C ALA A 417 -14.06 -36.55 14.76
N GLN A 418 -15.09 -35.78 14.36
CA GLN A 418 -16.20 -36.28 13.54
C GLN A 418 -15.76 -36.69 12.12
N PHE A 419 -14.78 -35.99 11.56
CA PHE A 419 -14.22 -36.24 10.24
C PHE A 419 -12.81 -36.88 10.31
N ALA A 420 -12.52 -37.59 11.40
CA ALA A 420 -11.26 -38.32 11.53
C ALA A 420 -11.14 -39.38 10.41
N PRO A 421 -9.98 -39.46 9.73
CA PRO A 421 -9.74 -40.45 8.70
C PRO A 421 -9.60 -41.85 9.31
N ARG A 422 -9.87 -42.89 8.52
CA ARG A 422 -9.82 -44.28 9.03
C ARG A 422 -8.40 -44.84 9.15
N ASN A 423 -7.46 -44.33 8.34
CA ASN A 423 -6.12 -44.90 8.16
C ASN A 423 -4.98 -43.87 8.27
N SER A 424 -5.21 -42.71 8.89
CA SER A 424 -4.21 -41.65 9.04
C SER A 424 -4.27 -41.03 10.42
N ASP A 425 -3.12 -40.67 10.98
CA ASP A 425 -3.03 -39.94 12.24
C ASP A 425 -3.08 -38.40 12.03
N ILE A 426 -3.22 -37.97 10.77
CA ILE A 426 -3.25 -36.57 10.38
C ILE A 426 -4.70 -36.10 10.21
N ASN A 427 -5.04 -34.98 10.86
CA ASN A 427 -6.35 -34.36 10.72
C ASN A 427 -6.64 -33.95 9.27
N GLN A 428 -7.93 -33.85 8.92
CA GLN A 428 -8.40 -33.57 7.55
C GLN A 428 -8.82 -32.12 7.33
N LEU A 429 -8.79 -31.31 8.38
CA LEU A 429 -9.29 -29.94 8.39
C LEU A 429 -8.24 -29.01 9.02
N HIS A 430 -7.83 -28.03 8.23
CA HIS A 430 -6.94 -26.94 8.66
C HIS A 430 -7.75 -25.70 9.03
N GLY A 431 -7.21 -24.94 9.96
CA GLY A 431 -7.69 -23.60 10.27
C GLY A 431 -6.56 -22.79 10.87
N SER A 432 -6.50 -21.53 10.48
CA SER A 432 -5.50 -20.58 10.94
C SER A 432 -5.50 -20.46 12.47
N SER A 433 -4.33 -20.25 13.04
CA SER A 433 -4.12 -20.18 14.49
C SER A 433 -4.33 -18.78 15.03
N THR A 434 -3.93 -17.75 14.27
CA THR A 434 -4.08 -16.33 14.60
C THR A 434 -4.65 -15.55 13.43
N THR A 435 -4.99 -14.29 13.66
CA THR A 435 -5.44 -13.34 12.63
C THR A 435 -4.35 -13.06 11.60
N GLU A 436 -3.10 -12.94 12.04
CA GLU A 436 -1.95 -12.67 11.16
C GLU A 436 -1.64 -13.89 10.29
N GLU A 437 -1.70 -15.10 10.86
CA GLU A 437 -1.57 -16.33 10.10
C GLU A 437 -2.73 -16.47 9.10
N ALA A 438 -3.96 -16.14 9.51
CA ALA A 438 -5.10 -16.17 8.61
C ALA A 438 -4.91 -15.27 7.39
N GLU A 439 -4.41 -14.05 7.57
CA GLU A 439 -4.12 -13.14 6.45
C GLU A 439 -3.03 -13.69 5.53
N LYS A 440 -1.91 -14.16 6.10
CA LYS A 440 -0.81 -14.77 5.32
C LYS A 440 -1.29 -15.98 4.52
N GLU A 441 -2.04 -16.87 5.16
CA GLU A 441 -2.57 -18.08 4.56
C GLU A 441 -3.67 -17.78 3.51
N ILE A 442 -4.56 -16.82 3.77
CA ILE A 442 -5.57 -16.38 2.80
C ILE A 442 -4.85 -15.80 1.58
N ASN A 443 -3.85 -14.93 1.76
CA ASN A 443 -3.08 -14.36 0.65
C ASN A 443 -2.33 -15.42 -0.16
N PHE A 444 -1.89 -16.51 0.46
CA PHE A 444 -1.27 -17.63 -0.24
C PHE A 444 -2.24 -18.33 -1.21
N PHE A 445 -3.48 -18.59 -0.79
CA PHE A 445 -4.47 -19.28 -1.63
C PHE A 445 -5.27 -18.35 -2.54
N PHE A 446 -5.44 -17.10 -2.11
CA PHE A 446 -6.24 -16.07 -2.73
C PHE A 446 -5.45 -14.76 -2.87
N PRO A 447 -4.31 -14.79 -3.58
CA PRO A 447 -3.55 -13.57 -3.80
C PRO A 447 -4.39 -12.55 -4.54
N VAL A 448 -4.09 -11.27 -4.36
CA VAL A 448 -4.62 -10.22 -5.22
C VAL A 448 -4.11 -10.51 -6.63
N GLU A 449 -5.03 -10.74 -7.55
CA GLU A 449 -4.75 -10.98 -8.95
C GLU A 449 -5.06 -9.72 -9.75
N HIS A 450 -4.42 -9.60 -10.91
CA HIS A 450 -4.73 -8.58 -11.90
C HIS A 450 -5.32 -9.24 -13.14
N THR A 451 -6.37 -8.65 -13.68
CA THR A 451 -6.98 -9.09 -14.94
C THR A 451 -7.14 -7.94 -15.91
N LEU A 452 -7.04 -8.25 -17.20
CA LEU A 452 -7.42 -7.30 -18.24
C LEU A 452 -8.94 -7.34 -18.40
N ALA A 453 -9.58 -6.19 -18.27
CA ALA A 453 -10.96 -5.97 -18.69
C ALA A 453 -10.99 -5.02 -19.89
N ALA A 454 -11.94 -5.24 -20.79
CA ALA A 454 -12.21 -4.28 -21.85
C ALA A 454 -13.71 -4.04 -22.04
N ILE A 455 -14.10 -2.78 -22.24
CA ILE A 455 -15.42 -2.41 -22.75
C ILE A 455 -15.28 -2.19 -24.26
N LYS A 456 -16.10 -2.90 -25.04
CA LYS A 456 -16.08 -2.85 -26.51
C LYS A 456 -16.74 -1.55 -27.03
N PRO A 457 -16.47 -1.13 -28.29
CA PRO A 457 -16.80 0.21 -28.75
C PRO A 457 -18.26 0.63 -28.59
N ASP A 458 -19.21 -0.18 -29.05
CA ASP A 458 -20.63 0.21 -29.00
C ASP A 458 -21.15 0.32 -27.57
N THR A 459 -20.67 -0.54 -26.68
CA THR A 459 -21.05 -0.54 -25.26
C THR A 459 -20.38 0.60 -24.51
N LEU A 460 -19.17 1.00 -24.93
CA LEU A 460 -18.48 2.13 -24.34
C LEU A 460 -19.25 3.44 -24.57
N GLU A 461 -19.83 3.64 -25.75
CA GLU A 461 -20.61 4.84 -26.04
C GLU A 461 -21.93 4.90 -25.24
N GLU A 462 -22.59 3.76 -25.02
CA GLU A 462 -23.93 3.71 -24.42
C GLU A 462 -23.95 3.45 -22.90
N HIS A 463 -22.98 2.69 -22.37
CA HIS A 463 -23.09 2.07 -21.03
C HIS A 463 -21.79 2.13 -20.19
N ARG A 464 -20.85 3.03 -20.50
CA ARG A 464 -19.58 3.17 -19.78
C ARG A 464 -19.74 3.24 -18.27
N ASP A 465 -20.46 4.25 -17.79
CA ASP A 465 -20.50 4.61 -16.36
C ASP A 465 -21.20 3.51 -15.55
N GLU A 466 -22.26 2.92 -16.11
CA GLU A 466 -23.01 1.83 -15.47
C GLU A 466 -22.17 0.53 -15.34
N ILE A 467 -21.26 0.27 -16.28
CA ILE A 467 -20.34 -0.87 -16.19
C ILE A 467 -19.23 -0.58 -15.18
N LEU A 468 -18.69 0.65 -15.15
CA LEU A 468 -17.68 1.05 -14.17
C LEU A 468 -18.23 0.99 -12.73
N GLU A 469 -19.47 1.45 -12.53
CA GLU A 469 -20.16 1.35 -11.25
C GLU A 469 -20.35 -0.12 -10.82
N GLN A 470 -20.72 -1.02 -11.74
CA GLN A 470 -20.83 -2.45 -11.45
C GLN A 470 -19.48 -3.10 -11.11
N ILE A 471 -18.40 -2.68 -11.77
CA ILE A 471 -17.04 -3.15 -11.45
C ILE A 471 -16.67 -2.73 -10.02
N GLN A 472 -16.91 -1.46 -9.65
CA GLN A 472 -16.64 -0.96 -8.30
C GLN A 472 -17.51 -1.64 -7.25
N ASN A 473 -18.82 -1.78 -7.50
CA ASN A 473 -19.75 -2.46 -6.60
C ASN A 473 -19.42 -3.95 -6.42
N ALA A 474 -18.81 -4.58 -7.44
CA ALA A 474 -18.30 -5.94 -7.35
C ALA A 474 -16.95 -6.04 -6.58
N GLY A 475 -16.43 -4.93 -6.06
CA GLY A 475 -15.24 -4.87 -5.22
C GLY A 475 -13.92 -4.96 -5.99
N PHE A 476 -13.91 -4.60 -7.28
CA PHE A 476 -12.66 -4.47 -8.03
C PHE A 476 -12.04 -3.09 -7.83
N SER A 477 -10.73 -3.09 -7.62
CA SER A 477 -9.92 -1.87 -7.71
C SER A 477 -9.53 -1.66 -9.18
N LEU A 478 -9.80 -0.47 -9.71
CA LEU A 478 -9.33 -0.05 -11.02
C LEU A 478 -7.92 0.52 -10.89
N SER A 479 -6.92 -0.26 -11.31
CA SER A 479 -5.51 0.14 -11.20
C SER A 479 -5.07 1.03 -12.36
N GLN A 480 -5.52 0.74 -13.58
CA GLN A 480 -5.29 1.59 -14.75
C GLN A 480 -6.44 1.54 -15.74
N ILE A 481 -6.61 2.62 -16.49
CA ILE A 481 -7.61 2.78 -17.54
C ILE A 481 -6.94 3.41 -18.76
N LYS A 482 -7.23 2.87 -19.95
CA LYS A 482 -6.76 3.41 -21.23
C LYS A 482 -7.87 3.30 -22.26
N GLU A 483 -8.30 4.43 -22.79
CA GLU A 483 -9.22 4.46 -23.93
C GLU A 483 -8.41 4.51 -25.23
N GLU A 484 -8.57 3.51 -26.08
CA GLU A 484 -7.75 3.37 -27.28
C GLU A 484 -8.54 2.77 -28.43
N LYS A 485 -8.39 3.36 -29.62
CA LYS A 485 -8.88 2.75 -30.86
C LYS A 485 -7.83 1.79 -31.39
N LEU A 486 -8.12 0.49 -31.34
CA LEU A 486 -7.19 -0.54 -31.79
C LEU A 486 -6.95 -0.45 -33.31
N SER A 487 -5.69 -0.54 -33.72
CA SER A 487 -5.36 -0.79 -35.12
C SER A 487 -5.74 -2.23 -35.50
N ARG A 488 -5.86 -2.51 -36.80
CA ARG A 488 -6.14 -3.88 -37.26
C ARG A 488 -5.07 -4.85 -36.77
N GLU A 489 -3.81 -4.46 -36.88
CA GLU A 489 -2.66 -5.26 -36.46
C GLU A 489 -2.69 -5.53 -34.95
N MET A 490 -3.01 -4.51 -34.14
CA MET A 490 -3.18 -4.67 -32.70
C MET A 490 -4.33 -5.61 -32.35
N ALA A 491 -5.48 -5.46 -33.01
CA ALA A 491 -6.64 -6.33 -32.79
C ALA A 491 -6.38 -7.77 -33.23
N GLU A 492 -5.69 -7.99 -34.35
CA GLU A 492 -5.30 -9.33 -34.81
C GLU A 492 -4.35 -10.03 -33.82
N GLU A 493 -3.35 -9.32 -33.30
CA GLU A 493 -2.44 -9.85 -32.28
C GLU A 493 -3.17 -10.08 -30.95
N PHE A 494 -4.04 -9.14 -30.55
CA PHE A 494 -4.87 -9.28 -29.36
C PHE A 494 -5.78 -10.51 -29.41
N TYR A 495 -6.29 -10.88 -30.59
CA TYR A 495 -7.15 -12.06 -30.77
C TYR A 495 -6.44 -13.23 -31.48
N LYS A 496 -5.10 -13.28 -31.49
CA LYS A 496 -4.33 -14.28 -32.27
C LYS A 496 -4.73 -15.73 -32.03
N GLU A 497 -5.18 -16.06 -30.82
CA GLU A 497 -5.67 -17.39 -30.42
C GLU A 497 -6.94 -17.83 -31.16
N HIS A 498 -7.63 -16.89 -31.79
CA HIS A 498 -8.83 -17.13 -32.59
C HIS A 498 -8.55 -17.11 -34.09
N LYS A 499 -7.30 -16.90 -34.52
CA LYS A 499 -6.90 -16.89 -35.92
C LYS A 499 -7.29 -18.20 -36.60
N GLY A 500 -7.93 -18.09 -37.77
CA GLY A 500 -8.45 -19.22 -38.52
C GLY A 500 -9.86 -19.68 -38.14
N LYS A 501 -10.49 -19.10 -37.10
CA LYS A 501 -11.91 -19.30 -36.83
C LYS A 501 -12.78 -18.48 -37.81
N PRO A 502 -13.97 -18.96 -38.21
CA PRO A 502 -14.81 -18.27 -39.21
C PRO A 502 -15.24 -16.85 -38.81
N PHE A 503 -15.22 -16.53 -37.52
CA PHE A 503 -15.63 -15.24 -36.97
C PHE A 503 -14.47 -14.28 -36.68
N PHE A 504 -13.21 -14.69 -36.90
CA PHE A 504 -12.03 -13.92 -36.52
C PHE A 504 -11.98 -12.55 -37.20
N GLU A 505 -12.13 -12.51 -38.53
CA GLU A 505 -12.10 -11.26 -39.30
C GLU A 505 -13.20 -10.29 -38.85
N GLN A 506 -14.41 -10.81 -38.59
CA GLN A 506 -15.53 -9.99 -38.13
C GLN A 506 -15.28 -9.42 -36.73
N LEU A 507 -14.64 -10.19 -35.84
CA LEU A 507 -14.27 -9.74 -34.50
C LEU A 507 -13.18 -8.65 -34.56
N VAL A 508 -12.17 -8.82 -35.42
CA VAL A 508 -11.13 -7.80 -35.63
C VAL A 508 -11.74 -6.52 -36.19
N ASP A 509 -12.54 -6.63 -37.25
CA ASP A 509 -13.24 -5.48 -37.85
C ASP A 509 -14.09 -4.75 -36.82
N TYR A 510 -14.81 -5.51 -35.98
CA TYR A 510 -15.63 -4.96 -34.91
C TYR A 510 -14.84 -4.13 -33.90
N MET A 511 -13.74 -4.68 -33.40
CA MET A 511 -12.88 -4.03 -32.41
C MET A 511 -12.18 -2.78 -32.96
N CYS A 512 -12.01 -2.68 -34.28
CA CYS A 512 -11.43 -1.52 -34.95
C CYS A 512 -12.45 -0.40 -35.26
N LYS A 513 -13.76 -0.63 -35.07
CA LYS A 513 -14.81 0.35 -35.44
C LYS A 513 -14.69 1.66 -34.64
N GLY A 514 -14.39 1.55 -33.35
CA GLY A 514 -14.35 2.69 -32.43
C GLY A 514 -13.36 2.49 -31.27
N PRO A 515 -13.30 3.45 -30.34
CA PRO A 515 -12.47 3.34 -29.14
C PRO A 515 -12.95 2.20 -28.23
N CYS A 516 -12.02 1.50 -27.60
CA CYS A 516 -12.28 0.54 -26.53
C CYS A 516 -11.73 1.09 -25.22
N LEU A 517 -12.38 0.77 -24.10
CA LEU A 517 -11.84 1.10 -22.77
C LEU A 517 -11.14 -0.14 -22.21
N MET A 518 -9.82 -0.13 -22.22
CA MET A 518 -8.98 -1.16 -21.61
C MET A 518 -8.71 -0.80 -20.16
N MET A 519 -8.80 -1.78 -19.26
CA MET A 519 -8.66 -1.56 -17.82
C MET A 519 -7.87 -2.70 -17.19
N ILE A 520 -7.06 -2.36 -16.18
CA ILE A 520 -6.46 -3.34 -15.27
C ILE A 520 -7.33 -3.37 -14.01
N LEU A 521 -7.98 -4.51 -13.77
CA LEU A 521 -8.79 -4.73 -12.58
C LEU A 521 -8.02 -5.58 -11.59
N SER A 522 -8.06 -5.20 -10.32
CA SER A 522 -7.32 -5.84 -9.22
C SER A 522 -8.29 -6.27 -8.13
N LYS A 523 -8.23 -7.56 -7.77
CA LYS A 523 -9.07 -8.19 -6.74
C LYS A 523 -8.49 -9.57 -6.40
N GLU A 524 -8.78 -10.09 -5.20
CA GLU A 524 -8.60 -11.51 -4.91
C GLU A 524 -9.41 -12.35 -5.93
N ASN A 525 -8.78 -13.32 -6.60
CA ASN A 525 -9.35 -14.08 -7.73
C ASN A 525 -9.88 -13.21 -8.89
N ALA A 526 -9.26 -12.06 -9.19
CA ALA A 526 -9.75 -11.08 -10.17
C ALA A 526 -10.18 -11.70 -11.51
N VAL A 527 -9.43 -12.66 -12.04
CA VAL A 527 -9.78 -13.29 -13.33
C VAL A 527 -11.10 -14.05 -13.23
N GLN A 528 -11.28 -14.86 -12.18
CA GLN A 528 -12.49 -15.66 -11.99
C GLN A 528 -13.70 -14.78 -11.67
N GLU A 529 -13.52 -13.82 -10.77
CA GLU A 529 -14.56 -12.85 -10.38
C GLU A 529 -15.01 -12.02 -11.58
N TRP A 530 -14.07 -11.58 -12.43
CA TRP A 530 -14.40 -10.79 -13.61
C TRP A 530 -15.18 -11.61 -14.63
N ARG A 531 -14.78 -12.88 -14.83
CA ARG A 531 -15.52 -13.81 -15.69
C ARG A 531 -16.93 -14.09 -15.18
N SER A 532 -17.10 -14.20 -13.86
CA SER A 532 -18.41 -14.35 -13.23
C SER A 532 -19.28 -13.11 -13.48
N LEU A 533 -18.73 -11.91 -13.25
CA LEU A 533 -19.41 -10.64 -13.47
C LEU A 533 -19.79 -10.43 -14.95
N MET A 534 -18.91 -10.82 -15.88
CA MET A 534 -19.19 -10.78 -17.31
C MET A 534 -20.31 -11.73 -17.73
N GLY A 535 -20.35 -12.94 -17.15
CA GLY A 535 -21.26 -14.01 -17.55
C GLY A 535 -20.85 -14.75 -18.84
N PRO A 536 -21.66 -15.74 -19.28
CA PRO A 536 -21.42 -16.54 -20.47
C PRO A 536 -21.20 -15.71 -21.73
N THR A 537 -20.35 -16.20 -22.64
CA THR A 537 -20.02 -15.49 -23.90
C THR A 537 -21.24 -15.35 -24.83
N ASP A 538 -22.15 -16.33 -24.81
CA ASP A 538 -23.41 -16.26 -25.55
C ASP A 538 -24.44 -15.43 -24.77
N PRO A 539 -24.94 -14.31 -25.33
CA PRO A 539 -25.91 -13.45 -24.65
C PRO A 539 -27.22 -14.16 -24.30
N THR A 540 -27.66 -15.13 -25.12
CA THR A 540 -28.89 -15.89 -24.88
C THR A 540 -28.72 -16.82 -23.67
N GLU A 541 -27.53 -17.40 -23.53
CA GLU A 541 -27.18 -18.22 -22.38
C GLU A 541 -27.01 -17.34 -21.13
N ALA A 542 -26.32 -16.21 -21.26
CA ALA A 542 -26.15 -15.24 -20.18
C ALA A 542 -27.50 -14.74 -19.67
N GLN A 543 -28.42 -14.36 -20.55
CA GLN A 543 -29.74 -13.88 -20.16
C GLN A 543 -30.61 -14.96 -19.48
N LYS A 544 -30.35 -16.24 -19.74
CA LYS A 544 -31.05 -17.37 -19.08
C LYS A 544 -30.44 -17.77 -17.74
N SER A 545 -29.11 -17.82 -17.67
CA SER A 545 -28.37 -18.36 -16.53
C SER A 545 -27.88 -17.30 -15.55
N SER A 546 -27.63 -16.08 -16.02
CA SER A 546 -27.08 -14.96 -15.27
C SER A 546 -27.57 -13.62 -15.86
N PRO A 547 -28.89 -13.33 -15.82
CA PRO A 547 -29.48 -12.16 -16.48
C PRO A 547 -28.88 -10.83 -16.01
N ASP A 548 -28.42 -10.77 -14.77
CA ASP A 548 -27.81 -9.58 -14.17
C ASP A 548 -26.32 -9.40 -14.51
N SER A 549 -25.70 -10.37 -15.21
CA SER A 549 -24.32 -10.25 -15.69
C SER A 549 -24.17 -9.17 -16.75
N LEU A 550 -22.96 -8.64 -16.93
CA LEU A 550 -22.70 -7.58 -17.93
C LEU A 550 -23.12 -8.02 -19.34
N ARG A 551 -22.89 -9.28 -19.72
CA ARG A 551 -23.34 -9.81 -21.01
C ARG A 551 -24.84 -10.08 -21.04
N GLY A 552 -25.44 -10.51 -19.94
CA GLY A 552 -26.90 -10.68 -19.85
C GLY A 552 -27.66 -9.36 -20.05
N ARG A 553 -27.08 -8.25 -19.58
CA ARG A 553 -27.68 -6.91 -19.61
C ARG A 553 -27.38 -6.12 -20.89
N PHE A 554 -26.13 -6.14 -21.36
CA PHE A 554 -25.66 -5.20 -22.38
C PHE A 554 -25.28 -5.84 -23.73
N ALA A 555 -25.18 -7.17 -23.81
CA ALA A 555 -24.76 -7.80 -25.06
C ALA A 555 -25.87 -7.81 -26.13
N LYS A 556 -25.51 -7.44 -27.36
CA LYS A 556 -26.43 -7.44 -28.52
C LYS A 556 -26.35 -8.76 -29.31
N SER A 557 -25.16 -9.36 -29.38
CA SER A 557 -24.91 -10.65 -30.06
C SER A 557 -23.64 -11.33 -29.53
N VAL A 558 -23.34 -12.54 -30.01
CA VAL A 558 -22.12 -13.28 -29.62
C VAL A 558 -20.84 -12.51 -29.97
N LEU A 559 -20.85 -11.73 -31.06
CA LEU A 559 -19.72 -10.87 -31.45
C LEU A 559 -19.72 -9.55 -30.65
N GLU A 560 -20.92 -8.98 -30.45
CA GLU A 560 -21.18 -7.73 -29.74
C GLU A 560 -21.53 -8.00 -28.27
N ASN A 561 -20.67 -8.77 -27.60
CA ASN A 561 -20.91 -9.24 -26.24
C ASN A 561 -20.46 -8.26 -25.15
N ALA A 562 -20.48 -6.95 -25.44
CA ALA A 562 -20.21 -5.82 -24.54
C ALA A 562 -18.80 -5.71 -23.91
N VAL A 563 -18.30 -6.79 -23.32
CA VAL A 563 -17.09 -6.80 -22.49
C VAL A 563 -16.18 -7.99 -22.78
N HIS A 564 -14.88 -7.79 -22.61
CA HIS A 564 -13.82 -8.79 -22.74
C HIS A 564 -13.07 -8.99 -21.43
N GLY A 565 -12.54 -10.20 -21.24
CA GLY A 565 -11.61 -10.48 -20.16
C GLY A 565 -10.80 -11.74 -20.39
N SER A 566 -9.71 -11.85 -19.65
CA SER A 566 -8.76 -12.96 -19.75
C SER A 566 -9.36 -14.30 -19.33
N SER A 567 -8.74 -15.39 -19.80
CA SER A 567 -9.18 -16.76 -19.51
C SER A 567 -8.56 -17.33 -18.24
N ASN A 568 -7.32 -16.93 -17.93
CA ASN A 568 -6.53 -17.32 -16.76
C ASN A 568 -5.52 -16.20 -16.44
N GLN A 569 -4.75 -16.38 -15.37
CA GLN A 569 -3.79 -15.39 -14.88
C GLN A 569 -2.62 -15.15 -15.86
N ASP A 570 -2.04 -16.20 -16.44
CA ASP A 570 -0.97 -16.05 -17.44
C ASP A 570 -1.42 -15.23 -18.64
N HIS A 571 -2.63 -15.52 -19.13
CA HIS A 571 -3.26 -14.78 -20.22
C HIS A 571 -3.59 -13.34 -19.82
N ALA A 572 -3.96 -13.08 -18.56
CA ALA A 572 -4.10 -11.72 -18.05
C ALA A 572 -2.79 -10.95 -18.10
N LEU A 573 -1.70 -11.52 -17.58
CA LEU A 573 -0.39 -10.87 -17.57
C LEU A 573 0.13 -10.60 -18.99
N GLU A 574 0.00 -11.56 -19.92
CA GLU A 574 0.39 -11.36 -21.33
C GLU A 574 -0.40 -10.21 -21.96
N LYS A 575 -1.72 -10.15 -21.75
CA LYS A 575 -2.57 -9.12 -22.36
C LYS A 575 -2.41 -7.74 -21.72
N ILE A 576 -2.20 -7.68 -20.41
CA ILE A 576 -1.86 -6.44 -19.70
C ILE A 576 -0.55 -5.88 -20.28
N LYS A 577 0.50 -6.71 -20.35
CA LYS A 577 1.79 -6.31 -20.91
C LYS A 577 1.68 -5.85 -22.36
N PHE A 578 0.85 -6.51 -23.15
CA PHE A 578 0.63 -6.13 -24.55
C PHE A 578 -0.03 -4.75 -24.71
N ILE A 579 -1.02 -4.41 -23.89
CA ILE A 579 -1.78 -3.15 -24.00
C ILE A 579 -1.10 -1.98 -23.28
N PHE A 580 -0.53 -2.25 -22.11
CA PHE A 580 -0.03 -1.25 -21.18
C PHE A 580 1.50 -1.21 -21.05
N GLY A 581 2.22 -2.19 -21.64
CA GLY A 581 3.68 -2.28 -21.56
C GLY A 581 4.18 -2.93 -20.27
N ASP A 582 5.46 -2.74 -19.97
CA ASP A 582 6.07 -3.22 -18.74
C ASP A 582 5.61 -2.34 -17.56
N ILE A 583 4.59 -2.85 -16.86
CA ILE A 583 4.03 -2.24 -15.67
C ILE A 583 4.43 -3.07 -14.45
N ASP A 584 4.86 -2.39 -13.39
CA ASP A 584 5.04 -3.02 -12.09
C ASP A 584 3.68 -3.23 -11.41
N LEU A 585 3.14 -4.44 -11.55
CA LEU A 585 1.86 -4.81 -10.95
C LEU A 585 1.93 -4.93 -9.43
N ASN A 586 3.11 -5.19 -8.85
CA ASN A 586 3.28 -5.28 -7.39
C ASN A 586 3.16 -3.90 -6.74
N MET A 587 3.60 -2.84 -7.42
CA MET A 587 3.36 -1.45 -7.01
C MET A 587 1.90 -1.01 -7.16
N MET A 588 1.05 -1.78 -7.86
CA MET A 588 -0.37 -1.46 -8.04
C MET A 588 -1.27 -2.07 -6.96
N VAL A 589 -0.78 -3.05 -6.20
CA VAL A 589 -1.46 -3.61 -5.02
C VAL A 589 -1.20 -2.73 -3.78
N HIS A 590 -0.03 -2.10 -3.74
CA HIS A 590 0.33 -1.09 -2.75
C HIS A 590 0.38 0.26 -3.43
N GLY A 591 -0.81 0.88 -3.62
CA GLY A 591 -0.95 2.19 -4.25
C GLY A 591 0.15 3.16 -3.79
N LYS A 592 1.14 3.36 -4.66
CA LYS A 592 2.09 4.43 -4.59
C LYS A 592 1.99 5.24 -5.88
N ASP A 593 1.82 6.53 -5.60
CA ASP A 593 2.02 7.74 -6.40
C ASP A 593 0.96 8.09 -7.45
#